data_AF-A0A7J4XD28-F1
#
_entry.id   AF-A0A7J4XD28-F1
#
_cell.length_a   1.000
_cell.length_b   1.000
_cell.length_c   1.000
_cell.angle_alpha   90.00
_cell.angle_beta   90.00
_cell.angle_gamma   90.00
#
_symmetry.space_group_name_H-M   'P 1'
#
loop_
_entity.id
_entity.type
_entity.pdbx_description
1 polymer ?
#
loop_
_entity_poly.entity_id
_entity_poly.type
_entity_poly.pdbx_seq_one_letter_code
_entity_poly.pdbx_strand_id
1 'polypeptide(L)'
;MERVEDELQALLEDDLDDSAFAYAVASIMACCEKTGPLALYGKDWLAAMLSHWGMVDESERIAMIEPLKHSVYLLKRYDSQIICLEDRKGKEYIVSRDSFNSLPDSTLLDNKSFMASLVKYNGEWQVNGMSSWSRGRTLFDAYKAKLSAMGCDSALYDKLMKANENHPMLYFKNNEEMLEWFDRHIGFDENFTFPDQMMERSFLAVYIEKDKDIAIIPNGALMIKDERNPYYDKKEAESGGVNLIVSAEVAPKEMLHYLIEHKLLPDVCINSMKGMERGKQLVQENMDFIARFMRGNDY
;
A
#
# COMPACT_ATOMS: atom_id res chain seq x y z
N MET A 1 -0.25 -11.67 -8.94
CA MET A 1 0.29 -11.77 -10.30
C MET A 1 -0.49 -10.81 -11.18
N GLU A 2 -1.79 -11.05 -11.38
CA GLU A 2 -2.73 -10.16 -12.11
C GLU A 2 -2.61 -8.66 -11.75
N ARG A 3 -2.64 -8.29 -10.47
CA ARG A 3 -2.44 -6.88 -10.05
C ARG A 3 -1.10 -6.26 -10.51
N VAL A 4 0.00 -7.01 -10.46
CA VAL A 4 1.32 -6.51 -10.87
C VAL A 4 1.36 -6.33 -12.39
N GLU A 5 0.70 -7.24 -13.10
CA GLU A 5 0.50 -7.15 -14.55
C GLU A 5 -0.32 -5.91 -14.91
N ASP A 6 -1.44 -5.65 -14.22
CA ASP A 6 -2.27 -4.45 -14.42
C ASP A 6 -1.50 -3.15 -14.13
N GLU A 7 -0.78 -3.09 -13.00
CA GLU A 7 0.04 -1.93 -12.62
C GLU A 7 1.13 -1.65 -13.67
N LEU A 8 1.77 -2.70 -14.19
CA LEU A 8 2.78 -2.60 -15.24
C LEU A 8 2.16 -2.19 -16.58
N GLN A 9 1.05 -2.80 -16.99
CA GLN A 9 0.38 -2.50 -18.25
C GLN A 9 -0.12 -1.04 -18.28
N ALA A 10 -0.65 -0.54 -17.16
CA ALA A 10 -1.05 0.86 -17.01
C ALA A 10 0.13 1.86 -17.07
N LEU A 11 1.37 1.40 -16.88
CA LEU A 11 2.59 2.19 -16.98
C LEU A 11 3.29 2.04 -18.34
N LEU A 12 3.12 0.91 -19.02
CA LEU A 12 3.95 0.50 -20.16
C LEU A 12 3.24 0.57 -21.51
N GLU A 13 1.94 0.89 -21.58
CA GLU A 13 1.14 1.06 -22.81
C GLU A 13 1.53 0.10 -23.96
N ASP A 14 0.99 -1.13 -23.99
CA ASP A 14 0.99 -2.18 -25.06
C ASP A 14 2.26 -2.43 -25.93
N ASP A 15 3.42 -1.84 -25.64
CA ASP A 15 4.59 -1.84 -26.53
C ASP A 15 5.65 -2.94 -26.23
N LEU A 16 5.34 -3.91 -25.36
CA LEU A 16 6.28 -4.97 -24.97
C LEU A 16 5.90 -6.33 -25.52
N ASP A 17 6.91 -7.11 -25.93
CA ASP A 17 6.70 -8.54 -26.19
C ASP A 17 6.44 -9.31 -24.88
N ASP A 18 5.69 -10.41 -24.99
CA ASP A 18 5.25 -11.22 -23.85
C ASP A 18 6.40 -11.70 -22.95
N SER A 19 7.60 -11.91 -23.51
CA SER A 19 8.76 -12.40 -22.77
C SER A 19 9.39 -11.30 -21.90
N ALA A 20 9.53 -10.09 -22.44
CA ALA A 20 10.00 -8.93 -21.70
C ALA A 20 9.03 -8.53 -20.58
N PHE A 21 7.72 -8.59 -20.86
CA PHE A 21 6.68 -8.34 -19.87
C PHE A 21 6.71 -9.38 -18.74
N ALA A 22 6.77 -10.67 -19.07
CA ALA A 22 6.87 -11.74 -18.07
C ALA A 22 8.11 -11.60 -17.18
N TYR A 23 9.25 -11.21 -17.77
CA TYR A 23 10.47 -10.94 -17.00
C TYR A 23 10.32 -9.74 -16.05
N ALA A 24 9.69 -8.65 -16.49
CA ALA A 24 9.40 -7.49 -15.66
C ALA A 24 8.52 -7.85 -14.46
N VAL A 25 7.43 -8.59 -14.72
CA VAL A 25 6.51 -9.09 -13.68
C VAL A 25 7.27 -9.97 -12.68
N ALA A 26 8.04 -10.95 -13.14
CA ALA A 26 8.79 -11.86 -12.27
C ALA A 26 9.80 -11.11 -11.39
N SER A 27 10.52 -10.13 -11.93
CA SER A 27 11.53 -9.34 -11.21
C SER A 27 10.91 -8.44 -10.13
N ILE A 28 9.74 -7.87 -10.41
CA ILE A 28 8.97 -7.07 -9.44
C ILE A 28 8.39 -7.98 -8.37
N MET A 29 7.79 -9.11 -8.74
CA MET A 29 7.26 -10.07 -7.77
C MET A 29 8.33 -10.59 -6.82
N ALA A 30 9.56 -10.84 -7.29
CA ALA A 30 10.64 -11.38 -6.48
C ALA A 30 11.14 -10.39 -5.41
N CYS A 31 11.25 -9.10 -5.75
CA CYS A 31 11.87 -8.10 -4.86
C CYS A 31 10.87 -7.17 -4.17
N CYS A 32 9.77 -6.83 -4.85
CA CYS A 32 8.91 -5.71 -4.48
C CYS A 32 7.54 -6.11 -3.94
N GLU A 33 7.20 -7.40 -3.99
CA GLU A 33 5.92 -7.92 -3.51
C GLU A 33 6.09 -8.86 -2.32
N LYS A 34 5.10 -8.84 -1.43
CA LYS A 34 4.96 -9.77 -0.33
C LYS A 34 4.33 -11.06 -0.83
N THR A 35 4.79 -12.18 -0.30
CA THR A 35 4.36 -13.51 -0.72
C THR A 35 4.18 -14.46 0.46
N GLY A 36 3.48 -15.56 0.18
CA GLY A 36 3.26 -16.65 1.10
C GLY A 36 2.36 -16.30 2.28
N PRO A 37 2.22 -17.23 3.24
CA PRO A 37 1.23 -17.13 4.33
C PRO A 37 1.50 -16.00 5.33
N LEU A 38 2.71 -15.44 5.35
CA LEU A 38 3.12 -14.40 6.30
C LEU A 38 3.12 -12.99 5.70
N ALA A 39 2.77 -12.86 4.42
CA ALA A 39 2.83 -11.58 3.70
C ALA A 39 4.19 -10.86 3.92
N LEU A 40 5.28 -11.61 3.72
CA LEU A 40 6.65 -11.10 3.83
C LEU A 40 7.26 -10.95 2.43
N TYR A 41 8.19 -10.02 2.27
CA TYR A 41 8.94 -9.92 1.03
C TYR A 41 9.80 -11.17 0.82
N GLY A 42 10.10 -11.51 -0.44
CA GLY A 42 10.97 -12.66 -0.77
C GLY A 42 12.32 -12.60 -0.04
N LYS A 43 12.89 -11.40 0.10
CA LYS A 43 14.12 -11.16 0.88
C LYS A 43 13.97 -11.56 2.35
N ASP A 44 12.82 -11.29 2.98
CA ASP A 44 12.63 -11.55 4.41
C ASP A 44 12.42 -13.05 4.67
N TRP A 45 11.74 -13.73 3.75
CA TRP A 45 11.66 -15.20 3.75
C TRP A 45 13.05 -15.83 3.64
N LEU A 46 13.84 -15.40 2.66
CA LEU A 46 15.18 -15.94 2.44
C LEU A 46 16.10 -15.64 3.63
N ALA A 47 16.05 -14.42 4.18
CA ALA A 47 16.79 -14.06 5.38
C ALA A 47 16.43 -14.98 6.56
N ALA A 48 15.15 -15.20 6.82
CA ALA A 48 14.70 -16.11 7.88
C ALA A 48 15.21 -17.55 7.68
N MET A 49 15.21 -18.05 6.44
CA MET A 49 15.76 -19.39 6.12
C MET A 49 17.27 -19.47 6.33
N LEU A 50 18.02 -18.46 5.89
CA LEU A 50 19.47 -18.38 6.07
C LEU A 50 19.85 -18.32 7.55
N SER A 51 19.13 -17.50 8.34
CA SER A 51 19.29 -17.42 9.79
C SER A 51 19.06 -18.78 10.45
N HIS A 52 18.00 -19.49 10.06
CA HIS A 52 17.71 -20.84 10.56
C HIS A 52 18.83 -21.85 10.27
N TRP A 53 19.54 -21.69 9.15
CA TRP A 53 20.69 -22.53 8.77
C TRP A 53 22.04 -22.05 9.33
N GLY A 54 22.05 -21.02 10.18
CA GLY A 54 23.27 -20.48 10.78
C GLY A 54 24.09 -19.57 9.85
N MET A 55 23.54 -19.17 8.70
CA MET A 55 24.15 -18.24 7.75
C MET A 55 23.79 -16.79 8.14
N VAL A 56 24.30 -16.35 9.29
CA VAL A 56 23.89 -15.08 9.92
C VAL A 56 24.29 -13.87 9.06
N ASP A 57 25.51 -13.83 8.56
CA ASP A 57 26.02 -12.71 7.75
C ASP A 57 25.25 -12.57 6.42
N GLU A 58 24.91 -13.69 5.77
CA GLU A 58 24.09 -13.69 4.56
C GLU A 58 22.64 -13.31 4.86
N SER A 59 22.08 -13.80 5.97
CA SER A 59 20.74 -13.44 6.42
C SER A 59 20.62 -11.92 6.61
N GLU A 60 21.54 -11.31 7.36
CA GLU A 60 21.54 -9.87 7.61
C GLU A 60 21.67 -9.08 6.30
N ARG A 61 22.57 -9.53 5.41
CA ARG A 61 22.78 -8.89 4.10
C ARG A 61 21.54 -8.93 3.21
N ILE A 62 20.84 -10.05 3.16
CA ILE A 62 19.60 -10.20 2.39
C ILE A 62 18.47 -9.38 3.03
N ALA A 63 18.35 -9.37 4.36
CA ALA A 63 17.32 -8.58 5.06
C ALA A 63 17.44 -7.07 4.77
N MET A 64 18.68 -6.58 4.58
CA MET A 64 18.99 -5.19 4.24
C MET A 64 18.69 -4.80 2.79
N ILE A 65 18.23 -5.71 1.94
CA ILE A 65 17.83 -5.35 0.57
C ILE A 65 16.69 -4.33 0.62
N GLU A 66 16.84 -3.21 -0.10
CA GLU A 66 15.82 -2.16 -0.21
C GLU A 66 15.23 -2.16 -1.63
N PRO A 67 14.01 -2.70 -1.83
CA PRO A 67 13.36 -2.66 -3.14
C PRO A 67 12.62 -1.34 -3.36
N LEU A 68 12.66 -0.84 -4.59
CA LEU A 68 11.81 0.25 -5.09
C LEU A 68 10.98 -0.28 -6.26
N LYS A 69 9.66 -0.16 -6.14
CA LYS A 69 8.70 -0.50 -7.20
C LYS A 69 8.98 0.29 -8.48
N HIS A 70 8.39 -0.19 -9.57
CA HIS A 70 8.49 0.43 -10.87
C HIS A 70 8.06 1.91 -10.80
N SER A 71 8.91 2.81 -11.27
CA SER A 71 8.66 4.24 -11.27
C SER A 71 9.41 4.93 -12.42
N VAL A 72 9.09 6.21 -12.64
CA VAL A 72 9.79 7.06 -13.60
C VAL A 72 10.70 8.02 -12.84
N TYR A 73 11.97 8.03 -13.24
CA TYR A 73 13.05 8.84 -12.70
C TYR A 73 13.59 9.80 -13.76
N LEU A 74 14.18 10.89 -13.29
CA LEU A 74 14.88 11.88 -14.11
C LEU A 74 16.40 11.67 -14.01
N LEU A 75 17.07 11.54 -15.15
CA LEU A 75 18.54 11.54 -15.21
C LEU A 75 19.09 12.92 -14.85
N LYS A 76 19.95 12.96 -13.83
CA LYS A 76 20.61 14.19 -13.36
C LYS A 76 22.04 14.31 -13.85
N ARG A 77 22.83 13.25 -13.64
CA ARG A 77 24.27 13.17 -13.95
C ARG A 77 24.68 11.72 -14.10
N TYR A 78 25.77 11.47 -14.80
CA TYR A 78 26.37 10.14 -14.95
C TYR A 78 27.87 10.27 -15.23
N ASP A 79 28.60 9.20 -14.98
CA ASP A 79 29.99 9.02 -15.39
C ASP A 79 30.23 7.56 -15.83
N SER A 80 31.48 7.13 -15.88
CA SER A 80 31.84 5.76 -16.28
C SER A 80 31.41 4.68 -15.28
N GLN A 81 31.09 5.03 -14.03
CA GLN A 81 30.77 4.09 -12.95
C GLN A 81 29.33 4.23 -12.44
N ILE A 82 28.74 5.43 -12.49
CA ILE A 82 27.44 5.68 -11.87
C ILE A 82 26.45 6.42 -12.78
N ILE A 83 25.17 6.24 -12.44
CA ILE A 83 24.04 7.01 -12.98
C ILE A 83 23.26 7.58 -11.80
N CYS A 84 23.09 8.89 -11.77
CA CYS A 84 22.28 9.57 -10.78
C CYS A 84 20.87 9.83 -11.32
N LEU A 85 19.90 9.23 -10.65
CA LEU A 85 18.48 9.31 -10.96
C LEU A 85 17.74 10.09 -9.87
N GLU A 86 16.77 10.91 -10.22
CA GLU A 86 15.93 11.67 -9.28
C GLU A 86 14.47 11.21 -9.39
N ASP A 87 13.81 10.95 -8.26
CA ASP A 87 12.38 10.63 -8.25
C ASP A 87 11.49 11.87 -8.30
N ARG A 88 10.18 11.66 -8.40
CA ARG A 88 9.17 12.75 -8.47
C ARG A 88 9.22 13.71 -7.27
N LYS A 89 9.72 13.25 -6.12
CA LYS A 89 9.83 14.02 -4.86
C LYS A 89 11.19 14.74 -4.75
N GLY A 90 12.07 14.59 -5.73
CA GLY A 90 13.40 15.22 -5.74
C GLY A 90 14.47 14.43 -4.99
N LYS A 91 14.20 13.18 -4.58
CA LYS A 91 15.22 12.34 -3.95
C LYS A 91 16.10 11.71 -5.02
N GLU A 92 17.41 11.78 -4.82
CA GLU A 92 18.41 11.22 -5.72
C GLU A 92 18.83 9.80 -5.32
N TYR A 93 19.10 8.98 -6.34
CA TYR A 93 19.58 7.61 -6.25
C TYR A 93 20.83 7.46 -7.12
N ILE A 94 21.93 7.01 -6.52
CA ILE A 94 23.20 6.74 -7.21
C ILE A 94 23.20 5.26 -7.57
N VAL A 95 22.93 4.96 -8.84
CA VAL A 95 22.81 3.60 -9.37
C VAL A 95 24.12 3.20 -10.05
N SER A 96 24.59 1.99 -9.76
CA SER A 96 25.75 1.41 -10.43
C SER A 96 25.49 1.30 -11.93
N ARG A 97 26.39 1.85 -12.75
CA ARG A 97 26.28 1.79 -14.21
C ARG A 97 26.41 0.37 -14.74
N ASP A 98 27.11 -0.51 -14.02
CA ASP A 98 27.26 -1.93 -14.35
C ASP A 98 25.94 -2.71 -14.23
N SER A 99 24.95 -2.16 -13.51
CA SER A 99 23.60 -2.76 -13.45
C SER A 99 22.78 -2.54 -14.72
N PHE A 100 23.24 -1.70 -15.65
CA PHE A 100 22.60 -1.48 -16.94
C PHE A 100 23.23 -2.40 -17.99
N ASN A 101 22.40 -3.03 -18.81
CA ASN A 101 22.90 -3.89 -19.88
C ASN A 101 23.58 -3.06 -20.98
N SER A 102 24.92 -2.93 -20.89
CA SER A 102 25.78 -2.25 -21.86
C SER A 102 25.24 -0.88 -22.32
N LEU A 103 25.09 0.07 -21.37
CA LEU A 103 24.50 1.37 -21.64
C LEU A 103 25.51 2.38 -22.24
N PRO A 104 25.40 2.76 -23.53
CA PRO A 104 26.30 3.73 -24.13
C PRO A 104 25.91 5.17 -23.74
N ASP A 105 26.90 6.07 -23.71
CA ASP A 105 26.67 7.49 -23.43
C ASP A 105 25.70 8.13 -24.44
N SER A 106 25.67 7.65 -25.69
CA SER A 106 24.74 8.12 -26.72
C SER A 106 23.27 7.99 -26.29
N THR A 107 22.92 6.95 -25.51
CA THR A 107 21.58 6.80 -24.95
C THR A 107 21.29 7.89 -23.91
N LEU A 108 22.28 8.34 -23.14
CA LEU A 108 22.09 9.31 -22.05
C LEU A 108 22.12 10.78 -22.50
N LEU A 109 22.58 11.05 -23.72
CA LEU A 109 22.63 12.39 -24.30
C LEU A 109 21.21 12.98 -24.44
N ASP A 110 20.34 12.28 -25.17
CA ASP A 110 19.01 12.76 -25.53
C ASP A 110 17.89 12.22 -24.62
N ASN A 111 18.12 11.09 -23.93
CA ASN A 111 17.13 10.52 -23.02
C ASN A 111 17.35 11.04 -21.60
N LYS A 112 16.29 11.61 -21.01
CA LYS A 112 16.34 12.13 -19.63
C LYS A 112 15.35 11.44 -18.70
N SER A 113 14.32 10.79 -19.23
CA SER A 113 13.36 10.03 -18.43
C SER A 113 13.77 8.57 -18.44
N PHE A 114 13.75 7.93 -17.28
CA PHE A 114 14.14 6.54 -17.10
C PHE A 114 13.09 5.82 -16.28
N MET A 115 12.62 4.68 -16.77
CA MET A 115 11.59 3.89 -16.10
C MET A 115 12.16 2.54 -15.70
N ALA A 116 12.07 2.22 -14.41
CA ALA A 116 12.58 0.96 -13.86
C ALA A 116 12.05 0.71 -12.45
N SER A 117 12.20 -0.52 -11.97
CA SER A 117 12.35 -0.80 -10.54
C SER A 117 13.83 -0.75 -10.16
N LEU A 118 14.12 -0.35 -8.93
CA LEU A 118 15.49 -0.32 -8.40
C LEU A 118 15.58 -1.22 -7.18
N VAL A 119 16.76 -1.76 -6.90
CA VAL A 119 17.05 -2.52 -5.68
C VAL A 119 18.37 -2.07 -5.11
N LYS A 120 18.43 -1.87 -3.79
CA LYS A 120 19.68 -1.63 -3.10
C LYS A 120 20.18 -2.93 -2.51
N TYR A 121 21.40 -3.31 -2.85
CA TYR A 121 22.06 -4.49 -2.32
C TYR A 121 23.52 -4.14 -2.00
N ASN A 122 24.00 -4.51 -0.82
CA ASN A 122 25.34 -4.14 -0.33
C ASN A 122 25.64 -2.64 -0.39
N GLY A 123 24.64 -1.80 -0.12
CA GLY A 123 24.79 -0.35 -0.11
C GLY A 123 24.71 0.32 -1.48
N GLU A 124 24.67 -0.44 -2.57
CA GLU A 124 24.63 0.08 -3.93
C GLU A 124 23.25 -0.09 -4.56
N TRP A 125 22.75 0.94 -5.24
CA TRP A 125 21.53 0.82 -6.03
C TRP A 125 21.83 0.20 -7.39
N GLN A 126 20.93 -0.69 -7.81
CA GLN A 126 21.00 -1.40 -9.08
C GLN A 126 19.62 -1.39 -9.76
N VAL A 127 19.60 -1.51 -11.07
CA VAL A 127 18.37 -1.77 -11.82
C VAL A 127 17.85 -3.16 -11.47
N ASN A 128 16.57 -3.26 -11.11
CA ASN A 128 15.89 -4.53 -10.87
C ASN A 128 14.95 -4.85 -12.03
N GLY A 129 15.28 -5.88 -12.80
CA GLY A 129 14.46 -6.35 -13.91
C GLY A 129 14.54 -5.46 -15.14
N MET A 130 13.39 -5.21 -15.76
CA MET A 130 13.30 -4.43 -17.00
C MET A 130 13.44 -2.93 -16.72
N SER A 131 14.07 -2.24 -17.67
CA SER A 131 14.18 -0.78 -17.65
C SER A 131 14.10 -0.20 -19.06
N SER A 132 13.65 1.04 -19.17
CA SER A 132 13.58 1.77 -20.44
C SER A 132 13.97 3.23 -20.30
N TRP A 133 14.52 3.77 -21.38
CA TRP A 133 14.90 5.18 -21.51
C TRP A 133 13.96 5.88 -22.48
N SER A 134 13.56 7.10 -22.14
CA SER A 134 12.72 7.93 -23.00
C SER A 134 13.34 9.30 -23.23
N ARG A 135 13.10 9.80 -24.44
CA ARG A 135 13.66 11.06 -24.91
C ARG A 135 13.18 12.23 -24.05
N GLY A 136 14.11 13.07 -23.62
CA GLY A 136 13.82 14.26 -22.83
C GLY A 136 13.08 13.94 -21.52
N ARG A 137 12.32 14.93 -21.03
CA ARG A 137 11.66 14.89 -19.71
C ARG A 137 10.16 14.59 -19.75
N THR A 138 9.58 14.46 -20.94
CA THR A 138 8.13 14.41 -21.12
C THR A 138 7.46 13.32 -20.28
N LEU A 139 8.03 12.11 -20.30
CA LEU A 139 7.51 10.98 -19.50
C LEU A 139 7.57 11.27 -18.00
N PHE A 140 8.70 11.77 -17.50
CA PHE A 140 8.86 12.12 -16.08
C PHE A 140 7.89 13.21 -15.64
N ASP A 141 7.76 14.29 -16.43
CA ASP A 141 6.88 15.41 -16.12
C ASP A 141 5.40 14.98 -16.14
N ALA A 142 4.99 14.16 -17.12
CA ALA A 142 3.65 13.59 -17.19
C ALA A 142 3.35 12.64 -16.02
N TYR A 143 4.29 11.76 -15.68
CA TYR A 143 4.17 10.84 -14.54
C TYR A 143 4.06 11.62 -13.21
N LYS A 144 4.87 12.66 -13.02
CA LYS A 144 4.81 13.54 -11.85
C LYS A 144 3.47 14.25 -11.77
N ALA A 145 2.98 14.83 -12.86
CA ALA A 145 1.68 15.52 -12.89
C ALA A 145 0.52 14.55 -12.59
N LYS A 146 0.49 13.36 -13.21
CA LYS A 146 -0.52 12.32 -12.97
C LYS A 146 -0.60 11.96 -11.49
N LEU A 147 0.54 11.73 -10.85
CA LEU A 147 0.58 11.35 -9.43
C LEU A 147 0.34 12.50 -8.46
N SER A 148 0.70 13.73 -8.84
CA SER A 148 0.32 14.92 -8.07
C SER A 148 -1.19 15.15 -8.11
N ALA A 149 -1.85 14.89 -9.24
CA ALA A 149 -3.30 14.96 -9.35
C ALA A 149 -4.04 13.84 -8.60
N MET A 150 -3.39 12.70 -8.38
CA MET A 150 -3.89 11.59 -7.56
C MET A 150 -3.53 11.72 -6.07
N GLY A 151 -2.73 12.71 -5.69
CA GLY A 151 -2.27 12.88 -4.30
C GLY A 151 -3.38 13.45 -3.42
N CYS A 152 -3.52 12.88 -2.21
CA CYS A 152 -4.38 13.39 -1.14
C CYS A 152 -3.95 14.81 -0.73
N ASP A 153 -4.92 15.69 -0.48
CA ASP A 153 -4.66 17.02 0.05
C ASP A 153 -4.23 16.89 1.52
N SER A 154 -2.92 16.98 1.77
CA SER A 154 -2.36 16.95 3.12
C SER A 154 -3.02 17.97 4.08
N ALA A 155 -3.55 19.08 3.55
CA ALA A 155 -4.27 20.06 4.35
C ALA A 155 -5.66 19.57 4.80
N LEU A 156 -6.34 18.77 3.98
CA LEU A 156 -7.61 18.13 4.34
C LEU A 156 -7.41 17.08 5.43
N TYR A 157 -6.39 16.22 5.29
CA TYR A 157 -6.02 15.25 6.33
C TYR A 157 -5.78 15.94 7.69
N ASP A 158 -4.91 16.96 7.72
CA ASP A 158 -4.60 17.67 8.96
C ASP A 158 -5.84 18.35 9.57
N LYS A 159 -6.72 18.90 8.73
CA LYS A 159 -7.98 19.51 9.15
C LYS A 159 -8.93 18.48 9.77
N LEU A 160 -9.09 17.32 9.13
CA LEU A 160 -9.94 16.23 9.61
C LEU A 160 -9.44 15.63 10.93
N MET A 161 -8.13 15.35 11.01
CA MET A 161 -7.51 14.86 12.23
C MET A 161 -7.71 15.84 13.37
N LYS A 162 -7.45 17.14 13.14
CA LYS A 162 -7.65 18.17 14.18
C LYS A 162 -9.12 18.30 14.60
N ALA A 163 -10.06 18.20 13.66
CA ALA A 163 -11.49 18.24 13.93
C ALA A 163 -11.97 17.04 14.77
N ASN A 164 -11.33 15.88 14.62
CA ASN A 164 -11.63 14.67 15.39
C ASN A 164 -10.63 14.41 16.54
N GLU A 165 -10.14 15.48 17.19
CA GLU A 165 -9.27 15.39 18.38
C GLU A 165 -8.00 14.53 18.17
N ASN A 166 -7.46 14.54 16.95
CA ASN A 166 -6.33 13.73 16.49
C ASN A 166 -6.55 12.22 16.52
N HIS A 167 -7.80 11.77 16.43
CA HIS A 167 -8.13 10.39 16.21
C HIS A 167 -8.53 10.13 14.74
N PRO A 168 -8.12 9.01 14.15
CA PRO A 168 -8.43 8.73 12.74
C PRO A 168 -9.79 8.06 12.53
N MET A 169 -10.39 7.49 13.59
CA MET A 169 -11.69 6.81 13.53
C MET A 169 -12.84 7.74 13.93
N LEU A 170 -13.88 7.74 13.10
CA LEU A 170 -15.18 8.40 13.29
C LEU A 170 -16.30 7.36 13.16
N TYR A 171 -17.42 7.59 13.86
CA TYR A 171 -18.57 6.68 13.85
C TYR A 171 -19.87 7.48 13.69
N PHE A 172 -20.74 7.03 12.80
CA PHE A 172 -22.01 7.72 12.50
C PHE A 172 -23.16 6.73 12.40
N LYS A 173 -24.36 7.14 12.81
CA LYS A 173 -25.55 6.29 12.70
C LYS A 173 -25.96 6.06 11.25
N ASN A 174 -25.79 7.07 10.40
CA ASN A 174 -26.19 7.06 9.00
C ASN A 174 -25.42 8.13 8.22
N ASN A 175 -25.69 8.24 6.92
CA ASN A 175 -25.02 9.23 6.09
C ASN A 175 -25.38 10.66 6.48
N GLU A 176 -26.63 10.94 6.84
CA GLU A 176 -27.07 12.29 7.21
C GLU A 176 -26.20 12.87 8.34
N GLU A 177 -26.00 12.10 9.42
CA GLU A 177 -25.13 12.50 10.52
C GLU A 177 -23.66 12.68 10.10
N MET A 178 -23.16 11.81 9.22
CA MET A 178 -21.82 11.92 8.66
C MET A 178 -21.66 13.21 7.85
N LEU A 179 -22.63 13.51 6.98
CA LEU A 179 -22.65 14.70 6.12
C LEU A 179 -22.70 15.97 6.96
N GLU A 180 -23.59 16.03 7.95
CA GLU A 180 -23.66 17.17 8.86
C GLU A 180 -22.35 17.40 9.61
N TRP A 181 -21.66 16.31 9.99
CA TRP A 181 -20.36 16.42 10.64
C TRP A 181 -19.29 16.97 9.68
N PHE A 182 -19.20 16.44 8.46
CA PHE A 182 -18.24 16.94 7.48
C PHE A 182 -18.54 18.39 7.08
N ASP A 183 -19.80 18.75 6.80
CA ASP A 183 -20.17 20.13 6.48
C ASP A 183 -19.75 21.12 7.58
N ARG A 184 -20.02 20.76 8.85
CA ARG A 184 -19.69 21.60 10.01
C ARG A 184 -18.20 21.83 10.21
N HIS A 185 -17.36 20.83 9.90
CA HIS A 185 -15.93 20.87 10.22
C HIS A 185 -15.04 21.21 9.02
N ILE A 186 -15.38 20.70 7.84
CA ILE A 186 -14.61 20.92 6.61
C ILE A 186 -15.28 21.88 5.63
N GLY A 187 -16.62 21.94 5.61
CA GLY A 187 -17.41 22.68 4.63
C GLY A 187 -17.41 21.97 3.28
N PHE A 188 -18.58 21.79 2.67
CA PHE A 188 -18.68 21.30 1.31
C PHE A 188 -18.61 22.44 0.29
N ASP A 189 -18.05 22.17 -0.89
CA ASP A 189 -18.25 23.06 -2.05
C ASP A 189 -19.75 23.02 -2.44
N GLU A 190 -20.30 24.13 -2.93
CA GLU A 190 -21.73 24.27 -3.29
C GLU A 190 -22.19 23.26 -4.35
N ASN A 191 -21.24 22.65 -5.09
CA ASN A 191 -21.48 21.66 -6.13
C ASN A 191 -21.22 20.21 -5.69
N PHE A 192 -20.85 19.97 -4.42
CA PHE A 192 -20.54 18.62 -3.94
C PHE A 192 -21.81 17.79 -3.77
N THR A 193 -21.96 16.72 -4.54
CA THR A 193 -23.04 15.75 -4.39
C THR A 193 -22.46 14.34 -4.21
N PHE A 194 -22.89 13.65 -3.16
CA PHE A 194 -22.53 12.25 -2.97
C PHE A 194 -23.30 11.37 -3.97
N PRO A 195 -22.71 10.27 -4.46
CA PRO A 195 -23.42 9.31 -5.30
C PRO A 195 -24.64 8.74 -4.57
N ASP A 196 -25.80 8.65 -5.24
CA ASP A 196 -27.06 8.15 -4.67
C ASP A 196 -26.91 6.76 -3.99
N GLN A 197 -25.99 5.94 -4.49
CA GLN A 197 -25.66 4.62 -3.95
C GLN A 197 -25.08 4.64 -2.54
N MET A 198 -24.64 5.81 -2.05
CA MET A 198 -24.18 5.96 -0.68
C MET A 198 -25.35 6.16 0.29
N MET A 199 -26.53 6.61 -0.16
CA MET A 199 -27.60 7.14 0.69
C MET A 199 -28.32 6.13 1.61
N GLU A 200 -28.16 4.82 1.41
CA GLU A 200 -28.87 3.79 2.19
C GLU A 200 -28.01 3.04 3.21
N ARG A 201 -26.91 3.63 3.67
CA ARG A 201 -25.95 2.99 4.57
C ARG A 201 -26.15 3.45 6.02
N SER A 202 -26.06 2.52 6.96
CA SER A 202 -26.20 2.76 8.39
C SER A 202 -24.96 2.28 9.16
N PHE A 203 -24.78 2.83 10.37
CA PHE A 203 -23.75 2.46 11.33
C PHE A 203 -22.34 2.46 10.70
N LEU A 204 -21.94 3.65 10.25
CA LEU A 204 -20.77 3.87 9.44
C LEU A 204 -19.55 4.03 10.33
N ALA A 205 -18.49 3.28 10.02
CA ALA A 205 -17.17 3.58 10.52
C ALA A 205 -16.41 4.33 9.42
N VAL A 206 -15.81 5.47 9.75
CA VAL A 206 -15.02 6.27 8.83
C VAL A 206 -13.58 6.32 9.35
N TYR A 207 -12.63 6.03 8.48
CA TYR A 207 -11.20 6.12 8.78
C TYR A 207 -10.55 7.21 7.92
N ILE A 208 -9.86 8.14 8.57
CA ILE A 208 -9.12 9.20 7.90
C ILE A 208 -7.74 8.62 7.53
N GLU A 209 -7.50 8.34 6.24
CA GLU A 209 -6.19 7.87 5.80
C GLU A 209 -5.30 9.05 5.39
N LYS A 210 -4.00 8.93 5.66
CA LYS A 210 -3.02 9.97 5.32
C LYS A 210 -2.83 10.16 3.82
N ASP A 211 -2.96 9.07 3.06
CA ASP A 211 -2.68 9.03 1.63
C ASP A 211 -3.95 8.90 0.77
N LYS A 212 -5.12 8.70 1.39
CA LYS A 212 -6.44 8.61 0.74
C LYS A 212 -7.46 9.31 1.63
N ASP A 213 -8.12 10.36 1.14
CA ASP A 213 -8.86 11.32 1.97
C ASP A 213 -9.65 10.69 3.14
N ILE A 214 -10.53 9.72 2.85
CA ILE A 214 -11.29 8.95 3.84
C ILE A 214 -11.70 7.58 3.29
N ALA A 215 -11.82 6.59 4.18
CA ALA A 215 -12.51 5.32 3.92
C ALA A 215 -13.82 5.25 4.72
N ILE A 216 -14.89 4.79 4.07
CA ILE A 216 -16.23 4.68 4.67
C ILE A 216 -16.68 3.22 4.64
N ILE A 217 -16.93 2.64 5.81
CA ILE A 217 -17.21 1.22 6.02
C ILE A 217 -18.65 1.09 6.53
N PRO A 218 -19.60 0.67 5.67
CA PRO A 218 -20.99 0.44 6.06
C PRO A 218 -21.09 -0.66 7.12
N ASN A 219 -21.95 -0.47 8.12
CA ASN A 219 -22.07 -1.34 9.30
C ASN A 219 -20.78 -1.51 10.11
N GLY A 220 -19.69 -0.81 9.76
CA GLY A 220 -18.40 -0.90 10.45
C GLY A 220 -18.49 -0.50 11.93
N ALA A 221 -19.35 0.48 12.25
CA ALA A 221 -19.55 0.91 13.62
C ALA A 221 -20.21 -0.16 14.49
N LEU A 222 -20.91 -1.13 13.93
CA LEU A 222 -21.45 -2.25 14.73
C LEU A 222 -20.34 -3.19 15.20
N MET A 223 -19.23 -3.28 14.47
CA MET A 223 -18.21 -4.31 14.66
C MET A 223 -16.98 -3.85 15.45
N ILE A 224 -16.76 -2.53 15.59
CA ILE A 224 -15.54 -1.96 16.17
C ILE A 224 -15.79 -1.50 17.61
N LYS A 225 -15.08 -2.08 18.57
CA LYS A 225 -15.22 -1.74 19.99
C LYS A 225 -14.26 -0.62 20.37
N ASP A 226 -14.70 0.61 20.20
CA ASP A 226 -14.02 1.84 20.63
C ASP A 226 -14.88 2.54 21.69
N GLU A 227 -14.28 3.13 22.70
CA GLU A 227 -15.00 3.88 23.75
C GLU A 227 -15.80 5.06 23.17
N ARG A 228 -15.37 5.59 22.03
CA ARG A 228 -16.01 6.70 21.31
C ARG A 228 -17.10 6.22 20.34
N ASN A 229 -17.29 4.91 20.20
CA ASN A 229 -18.27 4.34 19.29
C ASN A 229 -19.56 3.95 20.04
N PRO A 230 -20.64 4.75 19.95
CA PRO A 230 -21.89 4.47 20.65
C PRO A 230 -22.72 3.37 19.97
N TYR A 231 -22.34 2.90 18.77
CA TYR A 231 -23.14 1.97 17.96
C TYR A 231 -22.65 0.52 18.03
N TYR A 232 -21.58 0.24 18.77
CA TYR A 232 -21.01 -1.09 18.86
C TYR A 232 -22.05 -2.14 19.28
N ASP A 233 -22.15 -3.22 18.50
CA ASP A 233 -23.00 -4.38 18.79
C ASP A 233 -22.14 -5.64 18.82
N LYS A 234 -22.13 -6.30 19.98
CA LYS A 234 -21.30 -7.48 20.20
C LYS A 234 -21.65 -8.64 19.24
N LYS A 235 -22.93 -8.84 18.95
CA LYS A 235 -23.39 -9.94 18.10
C LYS A 235 -22.99 -9.71 16.64
N GLU A 236 -23.07 -8.47 16.17
CA GLU A 236 -22.59 -8.08 14.84
C GLU A 236 -21.06 -8.17 14.74
N ALA A 237 -20.34 -7.80 15.80
CA ALA A 237 -18.88 -7.98 15.86
C ALA A 237 -18.48 -9.47 15.80
N GLU A 238 -19.22 -10.34 16.50
CA GLU A 238 -18.99 -11.80 16.49
C GLU A 238 -19.29 -12.44 15.12
N SER A 239 -20.29 -11.94 14.39
CA SER A 239 -20.76 -12.52 13.12
C SER A 239 -20.03 -11.95 11.89
N GLY A 240 -19.80 -10.63 11.86
CA GLY A 240 -19.29 -9.90 10.69
C GLY A 240 -17.88 -9.36 10.84
N GLY A 241 -17.38 -9.22 12.07
CA GLY A 241 -16.11 -8.53 12.34
C GLY A 241 -14.89 -9.17 11.68
N VAL A 242 -14.95 -10.46 11.31
CA VAL A 242 -13.87 -11.13 10.58
C VAL A 242 -13.63 -10.51 9.20
N ASN A 243 -14.66 -9.92 8.58
CA ASN A 243 -14.53 -9.27 7.27
C ASN A 243 -13.59 -8.05 7.33
N LEU A 244 -13.57 -7.33 8.46
CA LEU A 244 -12.60 -6.25 8.69
C LEU A 244 -11.16 -6.77 8.70
N ILE A 245 -10.94 -8.03 9.08
CA ILE A 245 -9.61 -8.64 9.14
C ILE A 245 -9.19 -9.20 7.78
N VAL A 246 -10.09 -9.87 7.06
CA VAL A 246 -9.71 -10.69 5.90
C VAL A 246 -9.87 -10.00 4.55
N SER A 247 -10.74 -8.98 4.43
CA SER A 247 -11.04 -8.36 3.13
C SER A 247 -10.48 -6.94 3.03
N ALA A 248 -9.53 -6.75 2.10
CA ALA A 248 -8.99 -5.44 1.74
C ALA A 248 -10.03 -4.53 1.07
N GLU A 249 -11.10 -5.09 0.51
CA GLU A 249 -12.24 -4.34 -0.04
C GLU A 249 -13.13 -3.73 1.05
N VAL A 250 -13.14 -4.33 2.24
CA VAL A 250 -13.99 -3.90 3.36
C VAL A 250 -13.27 -2.88 4.24
N ALA A 251 -12.04 -3.19 4.66
CA ALA A 251 -11.25 -2.30 5.49
C ALA A 251 -9.87 -2.07 4.85
N PRO A 252 -9.48 -0.82 4.59
CA PRO A 252 -8.16 -0.52 4.04
C PRO A 252 -7.07 -0.95 5.01
N LYS A 253 -5.86 -1.14 4.48
CA LYS A 253 -4.70 -1.65 5.20
C LYS A 253 -4.40 -0.85 6.46
N GLU A 254 -4.34 0.46 6.33
CA GLU A 254 -3.99 1.40 7.39
C GLU A 254 -5.02 1.35 8.52
N MET A 255 -6.31 1.25 8.18
CA MET A 255 -7.37 1.07 9.17
C MET A 255 -7.22 -0.26 9.89
N LEU A 256 -6.97 -1.37 9.19
CA LEU A 256 -6.81 -2.67 9.82
C LEU A 256 -5.65 -2.65 10.86
N HIS A 257 -4.50 -2.10 10.49
CA HIS A 257 -3.37 -1.97 11.42
C HIS A 257 -3.76 -1.17 12.66
N TYR A 258 -4.42 -0.03 12.48
CA TYR A 258 -4.94 0.76 13.59
C TYR A 258 -5.88 -0.05 14.50
N LEU A 259 -6.83 -0.80 13.92
CA LEU A 259 -7.76 -1.64 14.69
C LEU A 259 -7.04 -2.73 15.52
N ILE A 260 -6.01 -3.36 14.95
CA ILE A 260 -5.21 -4.39 15.63
C ILE A 260 -4.35 -3.77 16.74
N GLU A 261 -3.60 -2.72 16.43
CA GLU A 261 -2.69 -2.03 17.37
C GLU A 261 -3.44 -1.51 18.61
N HIS A 262 -4.64 -0.97 18.38
CA HIS A 262 -5.50 -0.43 19.44
C HIS A 262 -6.46 -1.45 20.05
N LYS A 263 -6.39 -2.74 19.64
CA LYS A 263 -7.20 -3.84 20.18
C LYS A 263 -8.72 -3.59 20.10
N LEU A 264 -9.18 -3.02 18.99
CA LEU A 264 -10.58 -2.60 18.79
C LEU A 264 -11.48 -3.71 18.23
N LEU A 265 -10.95 -4.93 18.07
CA LEU A 265 -11.65 -6.11 17.53
C LEU A 265 -11.73 -7.29 18.52
N PRO A 266 -12.04 -7.09 19.82
CA PRO A 266 -11.89 -8.14 20.84
C PRO A 266 -12.95 -9.24 20.78
N ASP A 267 -14.05 -9.00 20.06
CA ASP A 267 -15.20 -9.89 19.98
C ASP A 267 -15.30 -10.60 18.61
N VAL A 268 -14.33 -10.37 17.71
CA VAL A 268 -14.29 -11.07 16.42
C VAL A 268 -14.06 -12.57 16.61
N CYS A 269 -14.87 -13.36 15.91
CA CYS A 269 -14.90 -14.80 16.00
C CYS A 269 -15.02 -15.45 14.62
N ILE A 270 -14.61 -16.71 14.51
CA ILE A 270 -14.90 -17.59 13.38
C ILE A 270 -15.65 -18.82 13.86
N ASN A 271 -16.37 -19.49 12.96
CA ASN A 271 -17.01 -20.75 13.29
C ASN A 271 -15.95 -21.83 13.57
N SER A 272 -16.14 -22.58 14.67
CA SER A 272 -15.31 -23.73 15.02
C SER A 272 -16.18 -24.91 15.40
N MET A 273 -15.80 -26.11 14.94
CA MET A 273 -16.42 -27.37 15.36
C MET A 273 -16.34 -27.60 16.87
N LYS A 274 -15.43 -26.90 17.57
CA LYS A 274 -15.26 -26.96 19.03
C LYS A 274 -16.04 -25.85 19.78
N GLY A 275 -16.92 -25.12 19.09
CA GLY A 275 -17.74 -24.06 19.65
C GLY A 275 -17.18 -22.65 19.45
N MET A 276 -18.04 -21.64 19.68
CA MET A 276 -17.72 -20.23 19.42
C MET A 276 -16.54 -19.71 20.25
N GLU A 277 -16.44 -20.07 21.53
CA GLU A 277 -15.30 -19.66 22.37
C GLU A 277 -13.96 -20.10 21.80
N ARG A 278 -13.88 -21.31 21.21
CA ARG A 278 -12.66 -21.76 20.55
C ARG A 278 -12.40 -20.98 19.25
N GLY A 279 -13.44 -20.66 18.50
CA GLY A 279 -13.35 -19.82 17.31
C GLY A 279 -12.80 -18.43 17.62
N LYS A 280 -13.35 -17.79 18.66
CA LYS A 280 -12.89 -16.50 19.16
C LYS A 280 -11.44 -16.58 19.61
N GLN A 281 -11.09 -17.57 20.44
CA GLN A 281 -9.72 -17.78 20.88
C GLN A 281 -8.73 -17.88 19.70
N LEU A 282 -9.07 -18.67 18.66
CA LEU A 282 -8.23 -18.80 17.47
C LEU A 282 -7.99 -17.47 16.77
N VAL A 283 -9.03 -16.66 16.59
CA VAL A 283 -8.89 -15.33 15.99
C VAL A 283 -8.04 -14.42 16.86
N GLN A 284 -8.34 -14.32 18.15
CA GLN A 284 -7.66 -13.39 19.05
C GLN A 284 -6.16 -13.74 19.23
N GLU A 285 -5.81 -15.03 19.24
CA GLU A 285 -4.42 -15.50 19.33
C GLU A 285 -3.64 -15.33 18.01
N ASN A 286 -4.32 -15.27 16.86
CA ASN A 286 -3.69 -15.36 15.54
C ASN A 286 -4.13 -14.24 14.57
N MET A 287 -4.65 -13.12 15.08
CA MET A 287 -5.29 -12.09 14.26
C MET A 287 -4.37 -11.52 13.18
N ASP A 288 -3.13 -11.15 13.55
CA ASP A 288 -2.10 -10.67 12.63
C ASP A 288 -1.76 -11.73 11.56
N PHE A 289 -1.63 -13.00 11.95
CA PHE A 289 -1.39 -14.09 11.00
C PHE A 289 -2.55 -14.28 10.02
N ILE A 290 -3.80 -14.30 10.51
CA ILE A 290 -4.99 -14.44 9.67
C ILE A 290 -5.07 -13.29 8.67
N ALA A 291 -4.83 -12.06 9.12
CA ALA A 291 -4.83 -10.90 8.26
C ALA A 291 -3.75 -10.97 7.17
N ARG A 292 -2.51 -11.29 7.54
CA ARG A 292 -1.40 -11.51 6.59
C ARG A 292 -1.74 -12.58 5.56
N PHE A 293 -2.23 -13.72 6.03
CA PHE A 293 -2.55 -14.87 5.20
C PHE A 293 -3.64 -14.53 4.17
N MET A 294 -4.70 -13.86 4.61
CA MET A 294 -5.85 -13.59 3.76
C MET A 294 -5.65 -12.39 2.83
N ARG A 295 -4.87 -11.38 3.25
CA ARG A 295 -4.68 -10.14 2.49
C ARG A 295 -3.39 -10.09 1.66
N GLY A 296 -2.38 -10.88 2.01
CA GLY A 296 -1.10 -10.89 1.30
C GLY A 296 -0.49 -9.49 1.19
N ASN A 297 -0.36 -8.98 -0.04
CA ASN A 297 0.18 -7.65 -0.33
C ASN A 297 -0.61 -6.49 0.28
N ASP A 298 -1.91 -6.68 0.52
CA ASP A 298 -2.80 -5.67 1.09
C ASP A 298 -2.81 -5.70 2.63
N TYR A 299 -1.88 -6.43 3.24
CA TYR A 299 -1.46 -6.31 4.64
C TYR A 299 -0.27 -5.37 4.78
#